data_AF-A0A437AHY8-F1
#
_entry.id   AF-A0A437AHY8-F1
#
_cell.length_a   1.000
_cell.length_b   1.000
_cell.length_c   1.000
_cell.angle_alpha   90.00
_cell.angle_beta   90.00
_cell.angle_gamma   90.00
#
_symmetry.space_group_name_H-M   'P 1'
#
loop_
_entity.id
_entity.type
_entity.pdbx_description
1 polymer ?
#
loop_
_entity_poly.entity_id
_entity_poly.type
_entity_poly.pdbx_seq_one_letter_code
_entity_poly.pdbx_strand_id
1 'polypeptide(L)'
;MNKKDTHKTICIPFYKTGYCGYGKDCLYLHIREDDMDLNLENDLYVELCGICQNKLINGVKTQCNHSFCLECFINSYKNNPKCFICKLNTFGRLFPIN
;
A
#
# COMPACT_ATOMS: atom_id res chain seq x y z
N MET A 1 -18.63 14.78 11.91
CA MET A 1 -19.23 13.59 11.28
C MET A 1 -18.37 13.18 10.09
N ASN A 2 -17.97 11.90 10.10
CA ASN A 2 -17.11 11.16 9.17
C ASN A 2 -17.28 11.41 7.67
N LYS A 3 -16.16 11.28 6.94
CA LYS A 3 -15.91 10.47 5.70
C LYS A 3 -14.76 11.14 4.91
N LYS A 4 -13.60 10.55 4.59
CA LYS A 4 -13.12 9.16 4.56
C LYS A 4 -11.58 9.17 4.50
N ASP A 5 -10.96 8.52 5.47
CA ASP A 5 -9.64 7.91 5.35
C ASP A 5 -9.72 6.71 4.38
N THR A 6 -9.72 6.96 3.08
CA THR A 6 -9.55 5.89 2.09
C THR A 6 -8.57 6.35 1.05
N HIS A 7 -7.34 5.84 1.14
CA HIS A 7 -6.33 5.70 0.08
C HIS A 7 -6.76 6.36 -1.24
N LYS A 8 -6.31 7.59 -1.52
CA LYS A 8 -6.61 8.33 -2.77
C LYS A 8 -6.40 7.39 -3.97
N THR A 9 -7.48 6.81 -4.49
CA THR A 9 -7.41 5.76 -5.51
C THR A 9 -7.46 6.39 -6.90
N ILE A 10 -6.88 5.71 -7.89
CA ILE A 10 -6.83 6.17 -9.28
C ILE A 10 -8.20 6.03 -9.95
N CYS A 11 -8.60 7.03 -10.73
CA CYS A 11 -9.78 6.98 -11.58
C CYS A 11 -9.54 6.06 -12.79
N ILE A 12 -10.06 4.83 -12.73
CA ILE A 12 -9.89 3.81 -13.78
C ILE A 12 -10.38 4.30 -15.16
N PRO A 13 -11.55 4.96 -15.29
CA PRO A 13 -12.00 5.48 -16.58
C PRO A 13 -11.00 6.47 -17.19
N PHE A 14 -10.55 7.45 -16.39
CA PHE A 14 -9.58 8.44 -16.85
C PHE A 14 -8.24 7.81 -17.19
N TYR A 15 -7.75 6.89 -16.35
CA TYR A 15 -6.49 6.20 -16.56
C TYR A 15 -6.48 5.36 -17.85
N LYS A 16 -7.56 4.61 -18.14
CA LYS A 16 -7.63 3.73 -19.32
C LYS A 16 -7.92 4.45 -20.64
N THR A 17 -8.65 5.56 -20.58
CA THR A 17 -9.23 6.19 -21.80
C THR A 17 -8.84 7.65 -21.98
N GLY A 18 -8.19 8.25 -20.98
CA GLY A 18 -7.92 9.69 -20.93
C GLY A 18 -9.17 10.55 -20.68
N TYR A 19 -10.35 9.94 -20.50
CA TYR A 19 -11.62 10.62 -20.33
C TYR A 19 -12.38 10.15 -19.08
N CYS A 20 -12.95 11.11 -18.37
CA CYS A 20 -13.86 10.86 -17.26
C CYS A 20 -15.02 11.86 -17.34
N GLY A 21 -16.25 11.34 -17.38
CA GLY A 21 -17.45 12.17 -17.49
C GLY A 21 -17.71 13.09 -16.29
N TYR A 22 -17.07 12.82 -15.14
CA TYR A 22 -17.12 13.69 -13.97
C TYR A 22 -16.22 14.93 -14.09
N GLY A 23 -15.35 14.99 -15.11
CA GLY A 23 -14.49 16.14 -15.35
C GLY A 23 -13.61 16.48 -14.15
N LYS A 24 -13.57 17.77 -13.79
CA LYS A 24 -12.72 18.30 -12.71
C LYS A 24 -13.26 18.01 -11.30
N ASP A 25 -14.53 17.63 -11.20
CA ASP A 25 -15.20 17.33 -9.92
C ASP A 25 -15.07 15.86 -9.52
N CYS A 26 -14.25 15.08 -10.24
CA CYS A 26 -14.04 13.68 -9.91
C CYS A 26 -13.37 13.54 -8.54
N LEU A 27 -13.94 12.67 -7.70
CA LEU A 27 -13.42 12.35 -6.37
C LEU A 27 -12.09 11.56 -6.40
N TYR A 28 -11.71 11.03 -7.55
CA TYR A 28 -10.58 10.13 -7.73
C TYR A 28 -9.45 10.80 -8.52
N LEU A 29 -8.23 10.27 -8.39
CA LEU A 29 -7.06 10.84 -9.05
C LEU A 29 -7.11 10.60 -10.56
N HIS A 30 -7.08 11.69 -11.33
CA HIS A 30 -6.92 11.69 -12.78
C HIS A 30 -5.43 11.73 -13.13
N ILE A 31 -4.84 10.56 -13.36
CA ILE A 31 -3.45 10.42 -13.83
C ILE A 31 -3.46 9.83 -15.24
N ARG A 32 -2.61 10.35 -16.14
CA ARG A 32 -2.30 9.72 -17.44
C ARG A 32 -0.98 8.97 -17.34
N GLU A 33 -0.79 7.98 -18.20
CA GLU A 33 0.48 7.24 -18.29
C GLU A 33 1.66 8.18 -18.57
N ASP A 34 1.43 9.23 -19.35
CA ASP A 34 2.43 10.22 -19.75
C ASP A 34 2.65 11.35 -18.72
N ASP A 35 1.75 11.50 -17.73
CA ASP A 35 1.89 12.46 -16.63
C ASP A 35 2.81 11.91 -15.51
N MET A 36 3.28 10.67 -15.63
CA MET A 36 4.46 10.22 -14.91
C MET A 36 5.68 10.91 -15.52
N ASP A 37 6.02 12.08 -14.97
CA ASP A 37 7.28 12.75 -15.24
C ASP A 37 8.43 11.76 -15.02
N LEU A 38 9.01 11.24 -16.12
CA LEU A 38 10.15 10.30 -16.11
C LEU A 38 11.47 11.01 -15.79
N ASN A 39 11.47 11.94 -14.82
CA ASN A 39 12.65 12.25 -14.02
C ASN A 39 12.70 11.30 -12.81
N LEU A 40 12.45 10.02 -13.07
CA LEU A 40 12.45 8.94 -12.08
C LEU A 40 13.78 8.20 -12.13
N GLU A 41 14.88 8.90 -11.87
CA GLU A 41 16.05 8.22 -11.33
C GLU A 41 15.68 7.71 -9.92
N ASN A 42 15.11 6.51 -9.87
CA ASN A 42 15.11 5.62 -8.71
C ASN A 42 14.10 5.86 -7.56
N ASP A 43 12.95 6.51 -7.79
CA ASP A 43 11.79 6.42 -6.88
C ASP A 43 10.97 5.15 -7.15
N LEU A 44 11.75 4.06 -7.12
CA LEU A 44 11.43 2.68 -6.89
C LEU A 44 10.12 2.55 -6.11
N TYR A 45 9.22 1.67 -6.53
CA TYR A 45 8.19 1.12 -5.65
C TYR A 45 8.92 0.46 -4.45
N VAL A 46 9.24 1.27 -3.43
CA VAL A 46 9.92 0.80 -2.24
C VAL A 46 8.84 0.11 -1.43
N GLU A 47 8.91 -1.21 -1.35
CA GLU A 47 8.09 -1.90 -0.38
C GLU A 47 8.52 -1.45 1.02
N LEU A 48 7.67 -0.65 1.65
CA LEU A 48 7.86 -0.14 3.00
C LEU A 48 7.23 -1.09 4.02
N CYS A 49 7.86 -1.20 5.18
CA CYS A 49 7.34 -1.93 6.31
C CYS A 49 6.12 -1.23 6.90
N GLY A 50 5.00 -1.93 7.04
CA GLY A 50 3.78 -1.41 7.67
C GLY A 50 3.89 -1.10 9.17
N ILE A 51 5.04 -1.34 9.79
CA ILE A 51 5.34 -1.04 11.21
C ILE A 51 6.35 0.10 11.33
N CYS A 52 7.57 -0.08 10.81
CA CYS A 52 8.66 0.90 10.96
C CYS A 52 8.72 1.94 9.84
N GLN A 53 7.91 1.80 8.79
CA GLN A 53 7.81 2.73 7.66
C GLN A 53 9.12 2.93 6.86
N ASN A 54 10.12 2.08 7.08
CA ASN A 54 11.35 2.02 6.29
C ASN A 54 11.26 0.93 5.21
N LYS A 55 12.22 0.90 4.28
CA LYS A 55 12.39 -0.19 3.30
C LYS A 55 12.40 -1.55 4.00
N LEU A 56 11.72 -2.53 3.40
CA LEU A 56 11.69 -3.89 3.92
C LEU A 56 13.10 -4.49 4.00
N ILE A 57 13.39 -5.08 5.16
CA ILE A 57 14.55 -5.93 5.41
C ILE A 57 14.00 -7.31 5.76
N ASN A 58 14.39 -8.34 4.98
CA ASN A 58 13.81 -9.68 5.07
C ASN A 58 12.27 -9.60 5.06
N GLY A 59 11.72 -9.01 3.99
CA GLY A 59 10.31 -8.69 3.88
C GLY A 59 9.43 -9.93 3.96
N VAL A 60 8.37 -9.84 4.76
CA VAL A 60 7.33 -10.87 4.87
C VAL A 60 5.96 -10.26 4.66
N LYS A 61 5.08 -11.04 4.04
CA LYS A 61 3.70 -10.70 3.74
C LYS A 61 2.78 -11.61 4.52
N THR A 62 1.75 -11.03 5.13
CA THR A 62 0.69 -11.78 5.81
C THR A 62 -0.39 -12.22 4.83
N GLN A 63 -1.26 -13.15 5.24
CA GLN A 63 -2.43 -13.55 4.43
C GLN A 63 -3.37 -12.40 4.05
N CYS A 64 -3.42 -11.35 4.87
CA CYS A 64 -4.16 -10.13 4.56
C CYS A 64 -3.40 -9.15 3.64
N ASN A 65 -2.33 -9.62 2.99
CA ASN A 65 -1.53 -8.90 2.01
C ASN A 65 -0.74 -7.68 2.53
N HIS A 66 -0.59 -7.54 3.85
CA HIS A 66 0.24 -6.49 4.45
C HIS A 66 1.68 -6.97 4.65
N SER A 67 2.63 -6.10 4.32
CA SER A 67 4.07 -6.36 4.33
C SER A 67 4.79 -5.74 5.53
N PHE A 68 5.76 -6.46 6.08
CA PHE A 68 6.54 -6.07 7.26
C PHE A 68 7.97 -6.60 7.16
N CYS A 69 8.94 -5.97 7.84
CA CYS A 69 10.22 -6.64 8.09
C CYS A 69 9.96 -7.85 9.00
N LEU A 70 10.67 -8.95 8.78
CA LEU A 70 10.52 -10.17 9.59
C LEU A 70 10.65 -9.87 11.10
N GLU A 71 11.67 -9.12 11.50
CA GLU A 71 11.88 -8.76 12.91
C GLU A 71 10.79 -7.84 13.47
N CYS A 72 10.34 -6.85 12.69
CA CYS A 72 9.24 -5.98 13.09
C CYS A 72 7.97 -6.80 13.34
N PHE A 73 7.68 -7.75 12.47
CA PHE A 73 6.54 -8.64 12.64
C PHE A 73 6.69 -9.51 13.89
N ILE A 74 7.81 -10.20 14.08
CA ILE A 74 8.05 -11.09 15.23
C ILE A 74 7.90 -10.32 16.55
N ASN A 75 8.50 -9.12 16.65
CA ASN A 75 8.42 -8.31 17.87
C ASN A 75 7.00 -7.82 18.16
N SER A 76 6.23 -7.46 17.13
CA SER A 76 4.80 -7.15 17.28
C SER A 76 3.98 -8.39 17.69
N TYR A 77 4.23 -9.53 17.04
CA TYR A 77 3.44 -10.76 17.19
C TYR A 77 3.54 -11.37 18.59
N LYS A 78 4.70 -11.26 19.26
CA LYS A 78 4.90 -11.69 20.65
C LYS A 78 3.87 -11.12 21.62
N ASN A 79 3.46 -9.86 21.41
CA ASN A 79 2.51 -9.17 22.28
C ASN A 79 1.09 -9.19 21.70
N ASN A 80 0.95 -9.21 20.38
CA ASN A 80 -0.35 -9.15 19.71
C ASN A 80 -0.33 -9.98 18.42
N PRO A 81 -1.10 -11.08 18.32
CA PRO A 81 -1.10 -11.96 17.15
C PRO A 81 -1.82 -11.37 15.92
N LYS A 82 -2.32 -10.13 16.02
CA LYS A 82 -3.04 -9.43 14.95
C LYS A 82 -2.08 -8.67 14.02
N CYS A 83 -2.52 -8.49 12.78
CA CYS A 83 -1.83 -7.66 11.79
C CYS A 83 -1.76 -6.23 12.31
N PHE A 84 -0.58 -5.59 12.22
CA PHE A 84 -0.39 -4.23 12.70
C PHE A 84 -1.26 -3.21 11.94
N ILE A 85 -1.58 -3.47 10.67
CA ILE A 85 -2.38 -2.57 9.82
C ILE A 85 -3.89 -2.83 9.99
N CYS A 86 -4.39 -3.98 9.52
CA CYS A 86 -5.84 -4.24 9.49
C CYS A 86 -6.41 -4.90 10.75
N LYS A 87 -5.56 -5.23 11.75
CA LYS A 87 -5.96 -5.83 13.04
C LYS A 87 -6.62 -7.22 12.95
N LEU A 88 -6.58 -7.89 11.80
CA LEU A 88 -7.00 -9.28 11.64
C LEU A 88 -5.97 -10.24 12.25
N ASN A 89 -6.41 -11.38 12.79
CA ASN A 89 -5.50 -12.43 13.26
C ASN A 89 -4.65 -12.95 12.10
N THR A 90 -3.33 -12.97 12.30
CA THR A 90 -2.38 -13.42 11.26
C THR A 90 -2.13 -14.93 11.32
N PHE A 91 -2.50 -15.57 12.44
CA PHE A 91 -2.27 -16.99 12.72
C PHE A 91 -0.80 -17.40 12.54
N GLY A 92 0.14 -16.45 12.70
CA GLY A 92 1.57 -16.67 12.47
C GLY A 92 1.96 -17.03 11.04
N ARG A 93 1.04 -16.94 10.07
CA ARG A 93 1.29 -17.32 8.68
C ARG A 93 1.92 -16.15 7.91
N LEU A 94 3.16 -16.35 7.49
CA LEU A 94 3.98 -15.38 6.77
C LEU A 94 4.46 -15.99 5.46
N PHE A 95 4.53 -15.17 4.42
CA PHE A 95 5.08 -15.51 3.11
C PHE A 95 6.27 -14.57 2.84
N PRO A 96 7.44 -15.08 2.41
CA PRO A 96 8.57 -14.23 2.06
C PRO A 96 8.22 -13.37 0.84
N ILE A 97 8.76 -12.15 0.81
CA ILE A 97 8.68 -11.27 -0.36
C ILE A 97 10.02 -11.34 -1.09
N ASN A 98 9.99 -11.79 -2.34
CA ASN A 98 11.14 -11.90 -3.23
C ASN A 98 11.38 -10.61 -4.00
#